data_AF-A0A5M4D5G6-F1
#
_entry.id   AF-A0A5M4D5G6-F1
#
_cell.length_a   1.000
_cell.length_b   1.000
_cell.length_c   1.000
_cell.angle_alpha   90.00
_cell.angle_beta   90.00
_cell.angle_gamma   90.00
#
_symmetry.space_group_name_H-M   'P 1'
#
loop_
_entity.id
_entity.type
_entity.pdbx_description
1 polymer ?
#
loop_
_entity_poly.entity_id
_entity_poly.type
_entity_poly.pdbx_seq_one_letter_code
_entity_poly.pdbx_strand_id
1 'polypeptide(L)'
;MRRRCAGREHERMAMPEKTAARTRPTVESKLVYRADIDQSGDWYVWQRLGASGWAALQRCRDRAEAIEIASMMNRTCERAG
;
A
#
# COMPACT_ATOMS: atom_id res chain seq x y z
N MET A 1 52.72 26.63 11.08
CA MET A 1 51.23 26.47 11.02
C MET A 1 50.74 27.43 9.95
N ARG A 2 50.01 27.05 8.89
CA ARG A 2 48.65 26.53 8.90
C ARG A 2 48.36 25.83 7.56
N ARG A 3 47.65 24.71 7.64
CA ARG A 3 47.22 23.84 6.55
C ARG A 3 46.26 24.60 5.61
N ARG A 4 46.46 24.51 4.30
CA ARG A 4 45.39 24.83 3.33
C ARG A 4 44.37 23.70 3.40
N CYS A 5 43.19 23.99 3.94
CA CYS A 5 42.03 23.12 3.81
C CYS A 5 41.31 23.47 2.50
N ALA A 6 41.06 22.46 1.66
CA ALA A 6 40.16 22.56 0.52
C ALA A 6 38.72 22.52 1.03
N GLY A 7 38.02 23.66 1.01
CA GLY A 7 36.60 23.74 1.28
C GLY A 7 35.81 23.31 0.06
N ARG A 8 35.27 22.08 0.11
CA ARG A 8 34.26 21.59 -0.83
C ARG A 8 32.91 22.11 -0.33
N GLU A 9 32.42 23.19 -0.92
CA GLU A 9 31.09 23.71 -0.63
C GLU A 9 30.05 22.88 -1.37
N HIS A 10 29.52 21.86 -0.69
CA HIS A 10 28.21 21.31 -1.01
C HIS A 10 27.21 22.07 -0.16
N GLU A 11 26.54 23.08 -0.72
CA GLU A 11 25.43 23.69 -0.03
C GLU A 11 24.19 23.78 -0.93
N ARG A 12 23.27 22.86 -0.59
CA ARG A 12 21.81 23.03 -0.54
C ARG A 12 21.16 23.57 -1.81
N MET A 13 20.80 22.64 -2.70
CA MET A 13 19.66 22.86 -3.59
C MET A 13 18.40 23.11 -2.76
N ALA A 14 17.98 24.38 -2.73
CA ALA A 14 16.63 24.77 -2.37
C ALA A 14 15.69 24.22 -3.45
N MET A 15 14.96 23.16 -3.14
CA MET A 15 13.81 22.75 -3.94
C MET A 15 12.59 23.55 -3.47
N PRO A 16 11.96 24.35 -4.35
CA PRO A 16 10.80 25.14 -3.99
C PRO A 16 9.59 24.25 -3.71
N GLU A 17 8.87 24.61 -2.64
CA GLU A 17 7.48 24.27 -2.38
C GLU A 17 6.63 24.51 -3.63
N LYS A 18 6.25 23.43 -4.33
CA LYS A 18 5.01 23.41 -5.10
C LYS A 18 4.70 22.00 -5.55
N THR A 19 3.79 21.34 -4.85
CA THR A 19 2.88 20.26 -5.29
C THR A 19 2.45 19.52 -4.01
N ALA A 20 1.20 19.23 -3.74
CA ALA A 20 0.01 19.25 -4.55
C ALA A 20 -1.17 19.53 -3.61
N ALA A 21 -2.19 20.20 -4.13
CA ALA A 21 -3.54 20.07 -3.60
C ALA A 21 -3.85 18.57 -3.58
N ARG A 22 -3.69 17.94 -2.41
CA ARG A 22 -4.09 16.55 -2.20
C ARG A 22 -5.59 16.59 -1.98
N THR A 23 -6.30 16.71 -3.10
CA THR A 23 -7.73 16.48 -3.25
C THR A 23 -8.03 15.25 -2.43
N ARG A 24 -8.75 15.44 -1.31
CA ARG A 24 -9.32 14.33 -0.56
C ARG A 24 -10.21 13.59 -1.56
N PRO A 25 -9.91 12.34 -1.94
CA PRO A 25 -10.95 11.55 -2.55
C PRO A 25 -11.87 11.17 -1.39
N THR A 26 -12.97 11.91 -1.23
CA THR A 26 -14.21 11.35 -0.70
C THR A 26 -14.73 10.35 -1.72
N VAL A 27 -14.00 9.26 -1.88
CA VAL A 27 -14.45 8.04 -2.53
C VAL A 27 -14.54 7.09 -1.37
N GLU A 28 -15.77 6.65 -1.05
CA GLU A 28 -15.98 5.51 -0.17
C GLU A 28 -14.91 4.48 -0.48
N SER A 29 -14.13 4.12 0.54
CA SER A 29 -13.03 3.19 0.36
C SER A 29 -13.63 1.83 0.03
N LYS A 30 -13.87 1.57 -1.25
CA LYS A 30 -14.34 0.29 -1.76
C LYS A 30 -13.48 -0.77 -1.11
N LEU A 31 -14.12 -1.65 -0.34
CA LEU A 31 -13.42 -2.74 0.32
C LEU A 31 -12.88 -3.64 -0.78
N VAL A 32 -11.56 -3.66 -0.93
CA VAL A 32 -10.85 -4.48 -1.92
C VAL A 32 -10.17 -5.62 -1.20
N TYR A 33 -10.38 -6.83 -1.69
CA TYR A 33 -9.77 -8.05 -1.19
C TYR A 33 -8.88 -8.65 -2.28
N ARG A 34 -7.74 -9.24 -1.89
CA ARG A 34 -6.86 -10.00 -2.78
C ARG A 34 -6.41 -11.31 -2.15
N ALA A 35 -6.15 -12.30 -2.97
CA ALA A 35 -5.51 -13.55 -2.56
C ALA A 35 -4.00 -13.42 -2.78
N ASP A 36 -3.20 -13.59 -1.73
CA ASP A 36 -1.75 -13.50 -1.82
C ASP A 36 -1.07 -14.36 -0.74
N ILE A 37 0.16 -14.80 -1.02
CA ILE A 37 0.92 -15.62 -0.09
C ILE A 37 1.68 -14.77 0.93
N ASP A 38 1.78 -15.30 2.15
CA ASP A 38 2.62 -14.77 3.21
C ASP A 38 4.10 -15.17 2.99
N GLN A 39 5.02 -14.62 3.79
CA GLN A 39 6.45 -14.93 3.77
C GLN A 39 6.76 -16.42 4.06
N SER A 40 5.83 -17.14 4.69
CA SER A 40 5.93 -18.58 4.97
C SER A 40 5.42 -19.45 3.80
N GLY A 41 4.85 -18.83 2.76
CA GLY A 41 4.25 -19.53 1.62
C GLY A 41 2.80 -19.97 1.83
N ASP A 42 2.19 -19.60 2.95
CA ASP A 42 0.78 -19.85 3.23
C ASP A 42 -0.13 -18.87 2.47
N TRP A 43 -1.28 -19.35 1.98
CA TRP A 43 -2.24 -18.52 1.27
C TRP A 43 -3.13 -17.73 2.24
N TYR A 44 -3.30 -16.44 1.96
CA TYR A 44 -4.19 -15.57 2.71
C TYR A 44 -5.05 -14.70 1.81
N VAL A 45 -6.23 -14.35 2.33
CA VAL A 45 -7.02 -13.24 1.82
C VAL A 45 -6.59 -11.98 2.56
N TRP A 46 -6.23 -10.95 1.80
CA TRP A 46 -5.81 -9.65 2.30
C TRP A 46 -6.88 -8.62 2.01
N GLN A 47 -7.25 -7.83 3.02
CA GLN A 47 -8.16 -6.70 2.89
C GLN A 47 -7.37 -5.40 2.79
N ARG A 48 -7.77 -4.53 1.86
CA ARG A 48 -7.20 -3.20 1.70
C ARG A 48 -7.77 -2.26 2.77
N LEU A 49 -6.89 -1.71 3.62
CA LEU A 49 -7.26 -0.79 4.71
C LEU A 49 -7.12 0.70 4.34
N GLY A 50 -6.70 1.01 3.11
CA GLY A 50 -6.52 2.39 2.65
C GLY A 50 -5.64 2.49 1.40
N ALA A 51 -4.96 3.62 1.23
CA ALA A 51 -4.17 3.88 0.01
C ALA A 51 -3.05 2.84 -0.22
N SER A 52 -2.38 2.39 0.85
CA SER A 52 -1.21 1.50 0.77
C SER A 52 -1.20 0.35 1.79
N GLY A 53 -2.22 0.25 2.65
CA GLY A 53 -2.29 -0.76 3.70
C GLY A 53 -3.04 -2.01 3.27
N TRP A 54 -2.48 -3.17 3.60
CA TRP A 54 -3.14 -4.48 3.49
C TRP A 54 -3.07 -5.18 4.85
N ALA A 55 -4.14 -5.86 5.23
CA ALA A 55 -4.19 -6.70 6.41
C ALA A 55 -4.61 -8.12 6.02
N ALA A 56 -3.95 -9.11 6.60
CA ALA A 56 -4.35 -10.50 6.47
C ALA A 56 -5.68 -10.68 7.22
N LEU A 57 -6.68 -11.17 6.50
CA LEU A 57 -8.03 -11.37 7.02
C LEU A 57 -8.28 -12.84 7.36
N GLN A 58 -7.91 -13.73 6.44
CA GLN A 58 -8.16 -15.17 6.57
C GLN A 58 -7.07 -15.99 5.91
N ARG A 59 -6.59 -17.01 6.62
CA ARG A 59 -5.74 -18.05 6.06
C ARG A 59 -6.59 -19.03 5.26
N CYS A 60 -6.10 -19.42 4.10
CA CYS A 60 -6.71 -20.40 3.23
C CYS A 60 -5.81 -21.64 3.10
N ARG A 61 -6.43 -22.78 2.79
CA ARG A 61 -5.70 -24.05 2.62
C ARG A 61 -4.89 -24.07 1.33
N ASP A 62 -5.42 -23.43 0.30
CA ASP A 62 -4.86 -23.43 -1.04
C ASP A 62 -5.22 -22.16 -1.80
N ARG A 63 -4.55 -22.00 -2.96
CA ARG A 63 -4.71 -20.85 -3.84
C ARG A 63 -6.15 -20.67 -4.32
N ALA A 64 -6.82 -21.77 -4.66
CA ALA A 64 -8.17 -21.73 -5.22
C ALA A 64 -9.14 -21.16 -4.18
N GLU A 65 -9.09 -21.69 -2.96
CA GLU A 65 -9.89 -21.22 -1.84
C GLU A 65 -9.67 -19.71 -1.57
N ALA A 66 -8.42 -19.25 -1.55
CA ALA A 66 -8.11 -17.83 -1.35
C ALA A 66 -8.68 -16.93 -2.45
N ILE A 67 -8.55 -17.34 -3.72
CA ILE A 67 -9.08 -16.59 -4.88
C ILE A 67 -10.60 -16.53 -4.84
N GLU A 68 -11.27 -17.66 -4.54
CA GLU A 68 -12.72 -17.73 -4.45
C GLU A 68 -13.25 -16.83 -3.35
N ILE A 69 -12.66 -16.88 -2.15
CA ILE A 69 -13.06 -16.04 -1.02
C ILE A 69 -12.83 -14.56 -1.34
N ALA A 70 -11.65 -14.19 -1.85
CA ALA A 70 -11.37 -12.80 -2.23
C ALA A 70 -12.35 -12.29 -3.31
N SER A 71 -12.65 -13.12 -4.31
CA SER A 71 -13.61 -12.77 -5.37
C SER A 71 -15.03 -12.64 -4.85
N MET A 72 -15.46 -13.55 -3.98
CA MET A 72 -16.76 -13.50 -3.32
C MET A 72 -16.89 -12.23 -2.47
N MET A 73 -15.89 -11.91 -1.66
CA MET A 73 -15.90 -10.71 -0.81
C MET A 73 -15.94 -9.43 -1.65
N ASN A 74 -15.18 -9.35 -2.74
CA ASN A 74 -15.25 -8.23 -3.67
C ASN A 74 -16.67 -8.05 -4.25
N ARG A 75 -17.32 -9.14 -4.70
CA ARG A 75 -18.69 -9.09 -5.24
C ARG A 75 -19.74 -8.70 -4.19
N THR A 76 -19.58 -9.17 -2.96
CA THR A 76 -20.51 -8.85 -1.86
C THR A 76 -20.39 -7.40 -1.43
N CYS A 77 -19.17 -6.86 -1.37
CA CYS A 77 -18.96 -5.44 -1.04
C CYS A 77 -19.40 -4.48 -2.15
N GLU A 78 -19.38 -4.90 -3.42
CA GLU A 78 -19.93 -4.10 -4.53
C GLU A 78 -21.45 -3.90 -4.48
N ARG A 79 -22.18 -4.75 -3.75
CA ARG A 79 -23.64 -4.66 -3.60
C ARG A 79 -24.10 -3.83 -2.41
N ALA A 80 -23.19 -3.42 -1.54
CA ALA A 80 -23.50 -2.74 -0.28
C ALA A 80 -23.27 -1.22 -0.32
N GLY A 81 -22.89 -0.67 -1.50
CA GLY A 81 -22.77 0.77 -1.77
C GLY A 81 -23.82 1.25 -2.76
#